data_AF-A0A847B2R4-F1
#
_entry.id   AF-A0A847B2R4-F1
#
_cell.length_a   1.000
_cell.length_b   1.000
_cell.length_c   1.000
_cell.angle_alpha   90.00
_cell.angle_beta   90.00
_cell.angle_gamma   90.00
#
_symmetry.space_group_name_H-M   'P 1'
#
loop_
_entity.id
_entity.type
_entity.pdbx_description
1 polymer ?
#
loop_
_entity_poly.entity_id
_entity_poly.type
_entity_poly.pdbx_seq_one_letter_code
_entity_poly.pdbx_strand_id
1 'polypeptide(L)'
;DIHIEVPQMNYNELMAAPSGEKSVDIRKRVNQCRAIQLERFKHESIYNNAQMTSKLIRKYCVLDDESKEILRIAMQKKGLSARAYDRILKVSRTIADLDNSEGIKMQHISEAVNYRSLDRKYWD
;
A
#
# COMPACT_ATOMS: atom_id res chain seq x y z
N ASP A 1 9.95 -4.19 0.62
CA ASP A 1 10.51 -2.98 -0.01
C ASP A 1 9.47 -2.34 -0.91
N ILE A 2 9.32 -1.02 -0.73
CA ILE A 2 8.47 -0.12 -1.51
C ILE A 2 9.42 0.78 -2.29
N HIS A 3 9.13 1.00 -3.57
CA HIS A 3 9.91 1.87 -4.44
C HIS A 3 8.96 2.84 -5.12
N ILE A 4 9.31 4.12 -5.09
CA ILE A 4 8.60 5.18 -5.81
C ILE A 4 9.58 5.92 -6.69
N GLU A 5 9.14 6.27 -7.89
CA GLU A 5 9.87 7.17 -8.77
C GLU A 5 9.51 8.60 -8.39
N VAL A 6 10.53 9.43 -8.21
CA VAL A 6 10.36 10.87 -7.94
C VAL A 6 11.05 11.63 -9.08
N PRO A 7 10.40 12.66 -9.65
CA PRO A 7 11.02 13.45 -10.70
C PRO A 7 12.26 14.16 -10.17
N GLN A 8 13.24 14.39 -11.04
CA GLN A 8 14.39 15.22 -10.71
C GLN A 8 13.91 16.65 -10.46
N MET A 9 14.33 17.22 -9.33
CA MET A 9 14.07 18.62 -8.99
C MET A 9 15.25 19.49 -9.43
N ASN A 10 14.97 20.65 -10.00
CA ASN A 10 16.01 21.64 -10.25
C ASN A 10 16.40 22.39 -8.95
N TYR A 11 17.51 23.12 -8.98
CA TYR A 11 18.04 23.83 -7.81
C TYR A 11 17.01 24.80 -7.20
N ASN A 12 16.26 25.52 -8.03
CA ASN A 12 15.29 26.51 -7.57
C ASN A 12 14.08 25.84 -6.91
N GLU A 13 13.61 24.71 -7.43
CA GLU A 13 12.54 23.90 -6.84
C GLU A 13 12.96 23.29 -5.51
N LEU A 14 14.23 22.87 -5.37
CA LEU A 14 14.76 22.35 -4.12
C LEU A 14 14.78 23.44 -3.03
N MET A 15 15.17 24.66 -3.40
CA MET A 15 15.22 25.81 -2.48
C MET A 15 13.84 26.37 -2.16
N ALA A 16 12.89 26.28 -3.09
CA ALA A 16 11.51 26.73 -2.91
C ALA A 16 10.59 25.67 -2.32
N ALA A 17 11.10 24.45 -2.07
CA ALA A 17 10.30 23.34 -1.55
C ALA A 17 9.63 23.78 -0.22
N PRO A 18 8.29 23.73 -0.13
CA PRO A 18 7.60 24.08 1.09
C PRO A 18 8.07 23.18 2.22
N SER A 19 7.97 23.68 3.45
CA SER A 19 8.16 22.85 4.63
C SER A 19 7.22 21.65 4.52
N GLY A 20 7.78 20.44 4.47
CA GLY A 20 6.99 19.22 4.44
C GLY A 20 6.05 19.13 5.65
N GLU A 21 5.09 18.23 5.57
CA GLU A 21 4.19 17.96 6.69
C GLU A 21 4.99 17.62 7.96
N LYS A 22 4.55 18.14 9.11
CA LYS A 22 5.28 17.93 10.36
C LYS A 22 5.20 16.46 10.77
N SER A 23 6.29 15.93 11.31
CA SER A 23 6.35 14.54 11.78
C SER A 23 5.28 14.20 12.83
N VAL A 24 4.79 15.19 13.59
CA VAL A 24 3.71 15.01 14.57
C VAL A 24 2.39 14.63 13.90
N ASP A 25 2.08 15.21 12.74
CA ASP A 25 0.85 14.97 11.99
C ASP A 25 0.91 13.62 11.30
N ILE A 26 2.07 13.26 10.72
CA ILE A 26 2.34 11.92 10.19
C ILE A 26 2.19 10.87 11.29
N ARG A 27 2.80 11.09 12.47
CA ARG A 27 2.71 10.17 13.61
C ARG A 27 1.26 9.93 14.03
N LYS A 28 0.43 10.98 14.02
CA LYS A 28 -0.99 10.87 14.35
C LYS A 28 -1.70 9.91 13.39
N ARG A 29 -1.52 10.09 12.08
CA ARG A 29 -2.11 9.21 11.04
C ARG A 29 -1.62 7.76 11.17
N VAL A 30 -0.33 7.56 11.40
CA VAL A 30 0.25 6.21 11.59
C VAL A 30 -0.34 5.53 12.83
N ASN A 31 -0.50 6.24 13.94
CA ASN A 31 -1.08 5.68 15.15
C ASN A 31 -2.56 5.32 14.99
N GLN A 32 -3.34 6.14 14.26
CA GLN A 32 -4.73 5.84 13.93
C GLN A 32 -4.84 4.55 13.10
N CYS A 33 -4.03 4.43 12.04
CA CYS A 33 -3.93 3.23 11.23
C CYS A 33 -3.56 1.99 12.07
N ARG A 34 -2.61 2.12 13.02
CA ARG A 34 -2.25 1.03 13.93
C ARG A 34 -3.39 0.64 14.87
N ALA A 35 -4.16 1.59 15.39
CA ALA A 35 -5.31 1.28 16.24
C ALA A 35 -6.36 0.44 15.48
N ILE A 36 -6.63 0.79 14.21
CA ILE A 36 -7.49 0.01 13.32
C ILE A 36 -6.98 -1.42 13.15
N GLN A 37 -5.67 -1.60 12.93
CA GLN A 37 -5.06 -2.93 12.76
C GLN A 37 -5.11 -3.76 14.05
N LEU A 38 -4.83 -3.15 15.20
CA LEU A 38 -4.90 -3.83 16.50
C LEU A 38 -6.32 -4.31 16.79
N GLU A 39 -7.32 -3.48 16.53
CA GLU A 39 -8.72 -3.87 16.73
C GLU A 39 -9.12 -5.03 15.80
N ARG A 40 -8.75 -4.95 14.50
CA ARG A 40 -8.99 -6.03 13.53
C ARG A 40 -8.37 -7.36 13.96
N PHE A 41 -7.17 -7.31 14.54
CA PHE A 41 -6.40 -8.49 14.89
C PHE A 41 -6.49 -8.86 16.37
N LYS A 42 -7.43 -8.30 17.15
CA LYS A 42 -7.57 -8.57 18.59
C LYS A 42 -7.73 -10.05 18.97
N HIS A 43 -8.19 -10.88 18.03
CA HIS A 43 -8.36 -12.32 18.20
C HIS A 43 -7.35 -13.15 17.40
N GLU A 44 -6.37 -12.50 16.78
CA GLU A 44 -5.30 -13.12 16.01
C GLU A 44 -3.97 -12.90 16.75
N SER A 45 -2.97 -13.75 16.53
CA SER A 45 -1.64 -13.59 17.14
C SER A 45 -0.72 -12.65 16.36
N ILE A 46 -1.27 -11.58 15.77
CA ILE A 46 -0.53 -10.59 14.97
C ILE A 46 -1.00 -9.18 15.31
N TYR A 47 -0.17 -8.18 14.97
CA TYR A 47 -0.40 -6.79 15.38
C TYR A 47 -0.50 -5.83 14.19
N ASN A 48 -0.14 -6.27 12.99
CA ASN A 48 -0.16 -5.43 11.80
C ASN A 48 -0.36 -6.22 10.50
N ASN A 49 -0.73 -5.49 9.44
CA ASN A 49 -1.05 -6.06 8.13
C ASN A 49 0.13 -6.83 7.50
N ALA A 50 1.38 -6.46 7.80
CA ALA A 50 2.55 -7.11 7.23
C ALA A 50 2.70 -8.57 7.73
N GLN A 51 2.26 -8.85 8.95
CA GLN A 51 2.33 -10.17 9.59
C GLN A 51 1.24 -11.16 9.12
N MET A 52 0.26 -10.71 8.32
CA MET A 52 -0.81 -11.59 7.84
C MET A 52 -0.27 -12.82 7.10
N THR A 53 -0.75 -14.02 7.45
CA THR A 53 -0.51 -15.23 6.65
C THR A 53 -1.47 -15.26 5.45
N SER A 54 -1.26 -16.12 4.46
CA SER A 54 -2.19 -16.21 3.31
C SER A 54 -3.63 -16.54 3.72
N LYS A 55 -3.83 -17.25 4.84
CA LYS A 55 -5.17 -17.45 5.44
C LYS A 55 -5.79 -16.14 5.90
N LEU A 56 -5.01 -15.30 6.59
CA LEU A 56 -5.48 -14.00 7.10
C LEU A 56 -5.69 -12.99 5.98
N ILE A 57 -4.86 -13.03 4.92
CA ILE A 57 -5.05 -12.21 3.71
C ILE A 57 -6.43 -12.51 3.10
N ARG A 58 -6.79 -13.78 2.90
CA ARG A 58 -8.12 -14.14 2.38
C ARG A 58 -9.28 -13.67 3.27
N LYS A 59 -9.06 -13.62 4.59
CA LYS A 59 -10.07 -13.19 5.57
C LYS A 59 -10.25 -11.66 5.60
N TYR A 60 -9.15 -10.90 5.54
CA TYR A 60 -9.17 -9.45 5.82
C TYR A 60 -8.91 -8.55 4.61
N CYS A 61 -8.49 -9.11 3.48
CA CYS A 61 -8.29 -8.41 2.21
C CYS A 61 -9.33 -8.84 1.16
N VAL A 62 -10.60 -8.91 1.55
CA VAL A 62 -11.70 -9.17 0.61
C VAL A 62 -11.84 -7.97 -0.33
N LEU A 63 -11.92 -8.26 -1.63
CA LEU A 63 -12.02 -7.26 -2.69
C LEU A 63 -13.41 -7.31 -3.33
N ASP A 64 -13.91 -6.15 -3.76
CA ASP A 64 -15.01 -6.08 -4.72
C ASP A 64 -14.54 -6.47 -6.13
N ASP A 65 -15.48 -6.59 -7.06
CA ASP A 65 -15.17 -7.09 -8.40
C ASP A 65 -14.31 -6.11 -9.21
N GLU A 66 -14.48 -4.80 -9.01
CA GLU A 66 -13.65 -3.77 -9.62
C GLU A 66 -12.19 -3.88 -9.16
N SER A 67 -11.95 -3.99 -7.85
CA SER A 67 -10.62 -4.12 -7.27
C SER A 67 -9.95 -5.44 -7.66
N LYS A 68 -10.71 -6.53 -7.78
CA LYS A 68 -10.19 -7.81 -8.31
C LYS A 68 -9.71 -7.67 -9.74
N GLU A 69 -10.48 -7.01 -10.60
CA GLU A 69 -10.14 -6.88 -12.01
C GLU A 69 -8.89 -6.04 -12.22
N ILE A 70 -8.75 -4.93 -11.49
CA ILE A 70 -7.53 -4.10 -11.55
C ILE A 70 -6.30 -4.86 -11.06
N LEU A 71 -6.42 -5.62 -9.97
CA LEU A 71 -5.32 -6.46 -9.49
C LEU A 71 -4.95 -7.54 -10.52
N ARG A 72 -5.94 -8.17 -11.16
CA ARG A 72 -5.72 -9.18 -12.22
C ARG A 72 -4.98 -8.57 -13.41
N ILE A 73 -5.41 -7.42 -13.90
CA ILE A 73 -4.76 -6.69 -14.99
C ILE A 73 -3.31 -6.34 -14.60
N ALA A 74 -3.09 -5.85 -13.38
CA ALA A 74 -1.75 -5.52 -12.90
C ALA A 74 -0.84 -6.75 -12.82
N MET A 75 -1.35 -7.89 -12.34
CA MET A 75 -0.61 -9.17 -12.30
C MET A 75 -0.17 -9.61 -13.69
N GLN A 76 -1.08 -9.57 -14.67
CA GLN A 76 -0.78 -10.00 -16.04
C GLN A 76 0.19 -9.05 -16.74
N LYS A 77 -0.07 -7.74 -16.69
CA LYS A 77 0.75 -6.75 -17.39
C LYS A 77 2.18 -6.65 -16.86
N LYS A 78 2.38 -6.89 -15.57
CA LYS A 78 3.69 -6.78 -14.91
C LYS A 78 4.36 -8.14 -14.64
N GLY A 79 3.76 -9.27 -15.05
CA GLY A 79 4.33 -10.60 -14.84
C GLY A 79 4.55 -10.96 -13.37
N LEU A 80 3.71 -10.47 -12.47
CA LEU A 80 3.95 -10.53 -11.03
C LEU A 80 3.60 -11.91 -10.45
N SER A 81 4.42 -12.38 -9.51
CA SER A 81 4.24 -13.70 -8.86
C SER A 81 3.14 -13.71 -7.79
N ALA A 82 2.71 -14.90 -7.36
CA ALA A 82 1.77 -15.06 -6.24
C ALA A 82 2.26 -14.40 -4.93
N ARG A 83 3.57 -14.33 -4.71
CA ARG A 83 4.16 -13.59 -3.57
C ARG A 83 3.96 -12.09 -3.71
N ALA A 84 4.01 -11.56 -4.94
CA ALA A 84 3.74 -10.16 -5.22
C ALA A 84 2.25 -9.83 -5.02
N TYR A 85 1.35 -10.73 -5.42
CA TYR A 85 -0.08 -10.64 -5.15
C TYR A 85 -0.37 -10.47 -3.65
N ASP A 86 0.14 -11.39 -2.81
CA ASP A 86 -0.05 -11.31 -1.35
C ASP A 86 0.50 -10.01 -0.76
N ARG A 87 1.65 -9.53 -1.26
CA ARG A 87 2.23 -8.26 -0.82
C ARG A 87 1.37 -7.06 -1.22
N ILE A 88 0.87 -7.02 -2.46
CA ILE A 88 -0.02 -5.95 -2.92
C ILE A 88 -1.26 -5.88 -2.04
N LEU A 89 -1.87 -7.01 -1.70
CA LEU A 89 -3.03 -7.03 -0.81
C LEU A 89 -2.72 -6.49 0.60
N LYS A 90 -1.57 -6.85 1.19
CA LYS A 90 -1.16 -6.33 2.51
C LYS A 90 -0.91 -4.83 2.49
N VAL A 91 -0.27 -4.32 1.43
CA VAL A 91 0.01 -2.89 1.26
C VAL A 91 -1.30 -2.14 1.02
N SER A 92 -2.16 -2.64 0.13
CA SER A 92 -3.48 -2.05 -0.16
C SER A 92 -4.37 -1.98 1.08
N ARG A 93 -4.34 -3.00 1.95
CA ARG A 93 -5.03 -2.98 3.24
C ARG A 93 -4.49 -1.87 4.15
N THR A 94 -3.18 -1.65 4.14
CA THR A 94 -2.54 -0.59 4.95
C THR A 94 -2.90 0.80 4.42
N ILE A 95 -2.95 0.98 3.10
CA ILE A 95 -3.42 2.23 2.47
C ILE A 95 -4.88 2.48 2.83
N ALA A 96 -5.74 1.45 2.71
CA ALA A 96 -7.14 1.55 3.13
C ALA A 96 -7.29 1.96 4.61
N ASP A 97 -6.43 1.42 5.49
CA ASP A 97 -6.44 1.77 6.91
C ASP A 97 -5.96 3.21 7.18
N LEU A 98 -5.01 3.72 6.39
CA LEU A 98 -4.60 5.13 6.45
C LEU A 98 -5.71 6.07 5.97
N ASP A 99 -6.50 5.63 4.98
CA ASP A 99 -7.67 6.34 4.46
C ASP A 99 -8.92 6.18 5.32
N ASN A 100 -8.85 5.44 6.44
CA ASN A 100 -10.00 5.06 7.27
C ASN A 100 -11.12 4.35 6.49
N SER A 101 -10.77 3.61 5.44
CA SER A 101 -11.70 2.82 4.64
C SER A 101 -11.88 1.42 5.23
N GLU A 102 -13.13 1.02 5.44
CA GLU A 102 -13.47 -0.32 5.94
C GLU A 102 -12.97 -1.43 4.99
N GLY A 103 -13.15 -1.21 3.68
CA GLY A 103 -12.76 -2.13 2.62
C GLY A 103 -11.56 -1.64 1.80
N ILE A 104 -10.93 -2.57 1.08
CA ILE A 104 -9.95 -2.22 0.05
C ILE A 104 -10.73 -1.85 -1.21
N LYS A 105 -10.42 -0.68 -1.77
CA LYS A 105 -11.01 -0.15 -3.00
C LYS A 105 -9.96 -0.14 -4.11
N MET A 106 -10.41 0.03 -5.34
CA MET A 106 -9.57 0.10 -6.54
C MET A 106 -8.37 1.05 -6.35
N GLN A 107 -8.59 2.25 -5.82
CA GLN A 107 -7.53 3.25 -5.62
C GLN A 107 -6.39 2.74 -4.73
N HIS A 108 -6.71 2.00 -3.66
CA HIS A 108 -5.69 1.44 -2.75
C HIS A 108 -4.87 0.35 -3.44
N ILE A 109 -5.50 -0.46 -4.31
CA ILE A 109 -4.79 -1.46 -5.13
C ILE A 109 -3.85 -0.76 -6.10
N SER A 110 -4.36 0.22 -6.84
CA SER A 110 -3.59 0.95 -7.86
C SER A 110 -2.35 1.61 -7.25
N GLU A 111 -2.51 2.24 -6.09
CA GLU A 111 -1.40 2.84 -5.36
C GLU A 111 -0.38 1.77 -4.90
N ALA A 112 -0.84 0.67 -4.30
CA ALA A 112 0.04 -0.43 -3.87
C ALA A 112 0.81 -1.08 -5.03
N VAL A 113 0.21 -1.18 -6.21
CA VAL A 113 0.86 -1.68 -7.43
C VAL A 113 1.98 -0.73 -7.88
N ASN A 114 1.74 0.58 -7.79
CA ASN A 114 2.72 1.60 -8.19
C ASN A 114 3.91 1.70 -7.22
N TYR A 115 3.70 1.41 -5.94
CA TYR A 115 4.77 1.25 -4.94
C TYR A 115 5.72 0.08 -5.20
N ARG A 116 5.42 -0.73 -6.21
CA ARG A 116 6.18 -1.92 -6.55
C ARG A 116 6.70 -1.89 -7.99
N SER A 117 7.24 -0.75 -8.43
CA SER A 117 7.95 -0.57 -9.72
C SER A 117 9.25 -1.39 -9.86
N LEU A 118 9.25 -2.63 -9.37
CA LEU A 118 10.39 -3.56 -9.33
C LEU A 118 10.90 -4.01 -10.71
N ASP A 119 10.15 -3.78 -11.80
CA ASP A 119 10.44 -4.43 -13.09
C ASP A 119 10.59 -3.47 -14.28
N ARG A 120 10.83 -2.19 -14.03
CA ARG A 120 11.10 -1.22 -15.09
C ARG A 120 12.59 -0.86 -15.09
N LYS A 121 13.38 -1.59 -15.90
CA LYS A 121 14.67 -1.06 -16.40
C LYS A 121 14.33 0.14 -17.26
N TYR A 122 14.67 1.34 -16.79
CA TYR A 122 14.46 2.60 -17.52
C TYR A 122 15.73 3.34 -17.87
N TRP A 123 16.72 2.59 -18.32
CA TRP A 123 17.90 3.16 -18.94
C TRP A 123 18.13 2.39 -20.24
N ASP A 124 17.74 3.02 -21.36
CA ASP A 124 18.46 2.96 -22.63
C ASP A 124 19.07 4.36 -22.83
#